data_AF-A0A174DVQ5-F1
#
_entry.id   AF-A0A174DVQ5-F1
#
_cell.length_a   1.000
_cell.length_b   1.000
_cell.length_c   1.000
_cell.angle_alpha   90.00
_cell.angle_beta   90.00
_cell.angle_gamma   90.00
#
_symmetry.space_group_name_H-M   'P 1'
#
loop_
_entity.id
_entity.type
_entity.pdbx_description
1 polymer ?
#
loop_
_entity_poly.entity_id
_entity_poly.type
_entity_poly.pdbx_seq_one_letter_code
_entity_poly.pdbx_strand_id
1 'polypeptide(L)'
;MIHPSYTELIEAINTNSEDDDTTMSLNSRYSLVLAASKRARQIIAGSKPMVEGAAGKKPLSVAIDELYKGKVKILAPEEEDEEGTEQTAEAQTEESAQASEITETAETAEETTAETTEE
;
A
#
# COMPACT_ATOMS: atom_id res chain seq x y z
N MET A 1 -9.95 19.06 -16.59
CA MET A 1 -9.47 17.69 -16.85
C MET A 1 -8.65 17.23 -15.66
N ILE A 2 -8.57 15.92 -15.42
CA ILE A 2 -7.70 15.37 -14.38
C ILE A 2 -6.27 15.47 -14.91
N HIS A 3 -5.42 16.23 -14.21
CA HIS A 3 -4.01 16.40 -14.55
C HIS A 3 -3.12 15.78 -13.46
N PRO A 4 -1.96 15.22 -13.85
CA PRO A 4 -1.52 15.05 -15.25
C PRO A 4 -2.31 13.96 -15.98
N SER A 5 -2.51 14.15 -17.28
CA SER A 5 -3.10 13.15 -18.15
C SER A 5 -2.08 12.07 -18.49
N TYR A 6 -2.56 10.94 -19.01
CA TYR A 6 -1.70 9.82 -19.41
C TYR A 6 -0.66 10.21 -20.48
N THR A 7 -1.04 11.03 -21.46
CA THR A 7 -0.13 11.47 -22.53
C THR A 7 0.92 12.42 -21.97
N GLU A 8 0.51 13.37 -21.12
CA GLU A 8 1.41 14.29 -20.42
C GLU A 8 2.44 13.54 -19.56
N LEU A 9 2.04 12.44 -18.93
CA LEU A 9 2.93 11.58 -18.15
C LEU A 9 4.02 10.95 -19.02
N ILE A 10 3.66 10.34 -20.15
CA ILE A 10 4.67 9.72 -21.04
C ILE A 10 5.63 10.77 -21.57
N GLU A 11 5.09 11.89 -22.06
CA GLU A 11 5.89 12.95 -22.67
C GLU A 11 6.89 13.50 -21.65
N ALA A 12 6.42 13.86 -20.45
CA ALA A 12 7.28 14.36 -19.38
C ALA A 12 8.36 13.34 -18.99
N ILE A 13 8.01 12.05 -18.85
CA ILE A 13 8.98 11.01 -18.47
C ILE A 13 10.04 10.82 -19.57
N ASN A 14 9.64 10.78 -20.84
CA ASN A 14 10.57 10.59 -21.95
C ASN A 14 11.49 11.80 -22.12
N THR A 15 10.97 13.03 -22.02
CA THR A 15 11.78 14.25 -22.08
C THR A 15 12.77 14.34 -20.91
N ASN A 16 12.37 13.94 -19.70
CA ASN A 16 13.28 13.89 -18.55
C ASN A 16 14.37 12.81 -18.65
N SER A 17 14.25 11.91 -19.63
CA SER A 17 15.10 10.73 -19.84
C SER A 17 15.95 10.83 -21.12
N GLU A 18 15.77 11.89 -21.92
CA GLU A 18 16.37 12.02 -23.26
C GLU A 18 17.91 12.05 -23.26
N ASP A 19 18.51 12.52 -22.16
CA ASP A 19 19.98 12.62 -22.00
C ASP A 19 20.60 11.42 -21.23
N ASP A 20 19.81 10.42 -20.85
CA ASP A 20 20.28 9.31 -20.00
C ASP A 20 20.16 7.98 -20.74
N ASP A 21 21.27 7.54 -21.33
CA ASP A 21 21.38 6.29 -22.11
C ASP A 21 20.99 5.02 -21.31
N THR A 22 20.89 5.12 -19.98
CA THR A 22 20.48 4.00 -19.11
C THR A 22 18.96 3.93 -18.90
N THR A 23 18.22 4.92 -19.39
CA THR A 23 16.78 5.04 -19.19
C THR A 23 16.01 4.61 -20.44
N MET A 24 14.92 3.87 -20.22
CA MET A 24 14.10 3.35 -21.31
C MET A 24 13.02 4.36 -21.70
N SER A 25 12.85 4.62 -23.00
CA SER A 25 11.71 5.39 -23.50
C SER A 25 10.39 4.63 -23.29
N LEU A 26 9.40 5.27 -22.69
CA LEU A 26 8.06 4.73 -22.53
C LEU A 26 7.26 4.88 -23.83
N ASN A 27 6.78 3.75 -24.35
CA ASN A 27 5.96 3.68 -25.56
C ASN A 27 4.54 3.12 -25.31
N SER A 28 4.25 2.65 -24.11
CA SER A 28 3.00 1.94 -23.79
C SER A 28 2.46 2.29 -22.41
N ARG A 29 1.13 2.22 -22.24
CA ARG A 29 0.51 2.53 -20.94
C ARG A 29 0.85 1.50 -19.89
N TYR A 30 1.00 0.26 -20.35
CA TYR A 30 1.37 -0.85 -19.51
C TYR A 30 2.72 -0.61 -18.83
N SER A 31 3.72 -0.13 -19.56
CA SER A 31 5.04 0.19 -18.99
C SER A 31 4.99 1.26 -17.89
N LEU A 32 4.20 2.33 -18.12
CA LEU A 32 3.98 3.37 -17.10
C LEU A 32 3.30 2.82 -15.85
N VAL A 33 2.24 2.02 -16.01
CA VAL A 33 1.50 1.43 -14.89
C VAL A 33 2.39 0.48 -14.09
N LEU A 34 3.21 -0.33 -14.77
CA LEU A 34 4.13 -1.26 -14.12
C LEU A 34 5.19 -0.50 -13.30
N ALA A 35 5.81 0.52 -13.89
CA ALA A 35 6.81 1.34 -13.20
C ALA A 35 6.21 2.08 -11.99
N ALA A 36 5.06 2.74 -12.16
CA ALA A 36 4.37 3.42 -11.06
C ALA A 36 3.96 2.44 -9.95
N SER A 37 3.53 1.23 -10.29
CA SER A 37 3.17 0.19 -9.33
C SER A 37 4.39 -0.34 -8.57
N LYS A 38 5.49 -0.61 -9.26
CA LYS A 38 6.77 -1.01 -8.64
C LYS A 38 7.24 0.07 -7.65
N ARG A 39 7.22 1.34 -8.07
CA ARG A 39 7.61 2.46 -7.21
C ARG A 39 6.68 2.64 -6.01
N ALA A 40 5.36 2.50 -6.20
CA ALA A 40 4.41 2.57 -5.08
C ALA A 40 4.68 1.48 -4.03
N ARG A 41 5.03 0.25 -4.45
CA ARG A 41 5.43 -0.82 -3.53
C ARG A 41 6.69 -0.47 -2.76
N GLN A 42 7.70 0.14 -3.39
CA GLN A 42 8.90 0.60 -2.70
C GLN A 42 8.57 1.62 -1.59
N ILE A 43 7.66 2.55 -1.86
CA ILE A 43 7.20 3.54 -0.86
C ILE A 43 6.51 2.84 0.32
N ILE A 44 5.66 1.84 0.04
CA ILE A 44 4.99 1.04 1.08
C ILE A 44 6.01 0.26 1.93
N ALA A 45 7.07 -0.25 1.30
CA ALA A 45 8.18 -0.93 1.98
C ALA A 45 9.09 0.02 2.79
N GLY A 46 8.77 1.32 2.87
CA GLY A 46 9.51 2.30 3.67
C GLY A 46 10.49 3.16 2.88
N SER A 47 10.54 3.05 1.54
CA SER A 47 11.37 3.94 0.73
C SER A 47 10.90 5.38 0.84
N LYS A 48 11.85 6.31 1.02
CA LYS A 48 11.55 7.73 1.17
C LYS A 48 10.97 8.32 -0.12
N PRO A 49 9.84 9.04 -0.05
CA PRO A 49 9.35 9.84 -1.16
C PRO A 49 10.32 10.97 -1.55
N MET A 50 10.51 11.18 -2.84
CA MET A 50 11.40 12.19 -3.42
C MET A 50 10.66 13.48 -3.85
N VAL A 51 9.34 13.51 -3.65
CA VAL A 51 8.50 14.68 -3.92
C VAL A 51 8.00 15.33 -2.62
N GLU A 52 7.87 16.65 -2.67
CA GLU A 52 7.30 17.44 -1.58
C GLU A 52 5.81 17.14 -1.41
N GLY A 53 5.33 17.21 -0.16
CA GLY A 53 3.92 16.98 0.17
C GLY A 53 3.47 15.52 0.02
N ALA A 54 4.40 14.56 0.16
CA ALA A 54 4.07 13.13 0.12
C ALA A 54 3.33 12.63 1.39
N ALA A 55 3.44 13.36 2.50
CA ALA A 55 2.78 12.99 3.75
C ALA A 55 1.25 12.94 3.58
N GLY A 56 0.63 11.82 3.98
CA GLY A 56 -0.82 11.62 3.91
C GLY A 56 -1.39 11.34 2.51
N LYS A 57 -0.56 11.32 1.46
CA LYS A 57 -0.98 10.93 0.11
C LYS A 57 -0.90 9.41 -0.08
N LYS A 58 -1.73 8.88 -0.97
CA LYS A 58 -1.66 7.47 -1.37
C LYS A 58 -0.31 7.18 -2.06
N PRO A 59 0.36 6.06 -1.77
CA PRO A 59 1.68 5.73 -2.35
C PRO A 59 1.71 5.78 -3.88
N LEU A 60 0.66 5.29 -4.54
CA LEU A 60 0.55 5.35 -6.01
C LEU A 60 0.52 6.78 -6.55
N SER A 61 -0.17 7.69 -5.86
CA SER A 61 -0.22 9.09 -6.26
C SER A 61 1.15 9.75 -6.13
N VAL A 62 1.91 9.39 -5.09
CA VAL A 62 3.28 9.89 -4.88
C VAL A 62 4.22 9.35 -5.95
N ALA A 63 4.12 8.08 -6.31
CA ALA A 63 4.91 7.48 -7.38
C ALA A 63 4.66 8.16 -8.74
N ILE A 64 3.40 8.47 -9.07
CA ILE A 64 3.05 9.20 -10.29
C ILE A 64 3.65 10.62 -10.26
N ASP A 65 3.53 11.34 -9.14
CA ASP A 65 4.11 12.68 -8.97
C ASP A 65 5.64 12.65 -9.12
N GLU A 66 6.31 11.61 -8.60
CA GLU A 66 7.76 11.42 -8.71
C GLU A 66 8.21 11.18 -10.15
N LEU A 67 7.51 10.29 -10.87
CA LEU A 67 7.79 10.01 -12.28
C LEU A 67 7.55 11.24 -13.14
N TYR A 68 6.42 11.93 -12.94
CA TYR A 68 6.07 13.14 -13.69
C TYR A 68 7.10 14.27 -13.49
N LYS A 69 7.61 14.44 -12.27
CA LYS A 69 8.63 15.45 -11.94
C LYS A 69 10.06 15.00 -12.23
N GLY A 70 10.26 13.81 -12.82
CA GLY A 70 11.58 13.25 -13.15
C GLY A 70 12.44 12.95 -11.91
N LYS A 71 11.85 12.81 -10.72
CA LYS A 71 12.59 12.49 -9.48
C LYS A 71 12.97 11.02 -9.40
N VAL A 72 12.22 10.16 -10.09
CA VAL A 72 12.47 8.72 -10.23
C VAL A 72 12.52 8.41 -11.72
N LYS A 73 13.50 7.59 -12.12
CA LYS A 73 13.73 7.18 -13.51
C LYS A 73 13.39 5.71 -13.70
N ILE A 74 12.98 5.34 -14.90
CA ILE A 74 12.67 3.96 -15.28
C ILE A 74 13.88 3.41 -16.01
N LEU A 75 14.61 2.53 -15.33
CA LEU A 75 15.76 1.84 -15.89
C LEU A 75 15.27 0.68 -16.76
N ALA A 76 16.06 0.34 -17.77
CA ALA A 76 15.84 -0.88 -18.54
C ALA A 76 15.84 -2.09 -17.59
N PRO A 77 14.97 -3.09 -17.79
CA PRO A 77 15.10 -4.33 -17.07
C PRO A 77 16.45 -4.93 -17.45
N GLU A 78 17.36 -5.05 -16.48
CA GLU A 78 18.30 -6.16 -16.55
C GLU A 78 17.43 -7.43 -16.47
N GLU A 79 17.80 -8.50 -17.17
CA GLU A 79 17.15 -9.80 -17.01
C GLU A 79 17.49 -10.35 -15.61
N GLU A 80 16.94 -9.70 -14.59
CA GLU A 80 16.95 -10.15 -13.21
C GLU A 80 15.58 -10.74 -12.93
N ASP A 81 15.64 -12.02 -12.59
CA ASP A 81 14.57 -12.98 -12.48
C ASP A 81 13.36 -12.50 -11.67
N GLU A 82 12.18 -13.01 -12.04
CA GLU A 82 10.96 -12.95 -11.25
C GLU A 82 11.06 -13.77 -9.95
N GLU A 83 12.03 -13.49 -9.07
CA GLU A 83 12.10 -14.07 -7.73
C GLU A 83 11.96 -12.99 -6.66
N GLY A 84 10.76 -12.92 -6.06
CA GLY A 84 10.49 -12.01 -4.96
C GLY A 84 9.03 -11.91 -4.51
N THR A 85 8.30 -13.03 -4.46
CA THR A 85 6.99 -13.13 -3.78
C THR A 85 7.05 -13.89 -2.46
N GLU A 86 8.19 -13.94 -1.78
CA GLU A 86 8.30 -14.59 -0.48
C GLU A 86 8.54 -13.58 0.65
N GLN A 87 7.45 -13.21 1.34
CA GLN A 87 7.32 -13.12 2.80
C GLN A 87 6.16 -12.19 3.18
N THR A 88 5.03 -12.78 3.58
CA THR A 88 4.35 -12.51 4.86
C THR A 88 3.23 -13.53 5.07
N ALA A 89 3.61 -14.75 5.43
CA ALA A 89 2.83 -15.72 6.20
C ALA A 89 3.92 -16.58 6.84
N GLU A 90 4.35 -16.33 8.07
CA GLU A 90 3.83 -17.02 9.25
C GLU A 90 4.44 -16.36 10.50
N ALA A 91 3.61 -15.83 11.40
CA ALA A 91 3.96 -15.59 12.80
C ALA A 91 2.68 -15.45 13.64
N GLN A 92 1.84 -16.49 13.64
CA GLN A 92 0.92 -16.77 14.73
C GLN A 92 0.95 -18.28 14.98
N THR A 93 1.95 -18.72 15.75
CA THR A 93 1.91 -20.03 16.40
C THR A 93 1.41 -19.81 17.81
N GLU A 94 0.30 -20.49 18.08
CA GLU A 94 -0.38 -20.66 19.36
C GLU A 94 0.58 -21.23 20.41
N GLU A 95 0.60 -20.69 21.64
CA GLU A 95 0.60 -21.46 22.91
C GLU A 95 0.62 -20.51 24.12
N SER A 96 -0.55 -20.19 24.66
CA SER A 96 -0.71 -19.97 26.10
C SER A 96 -2.13 -20.41 26.45
N ALA A 97 -2.30 -21.72 26.54
CA ALA A 97 -3.46 -22.31 27.17
C ALA A 97 -3.19 -22.41 28.67
N GLN A 98 -4.17 -21.95 29.44
CA GLN A 98 -4.46 -22.27 30.85
C GLN A 98 -3.70 -21.52 31.95
N ALA A 99 -4.31 -20.41 32.39
CA ALA A 99 -4.38 -20.05 33.80
C ALA A 99 -5.85 -19.77 34.17
N SER A 100 -6.48 -20.82 34.72
CA SER A 100 -7.48 -20.82 35.79
C SER A 100 -8.65 -19.82 35.75
N GLU A 101 -9.82 -20.34 35.35
CA GLU A 101 -10.90 -20.69 36.29
C GLU A 101 -10.94 -19.85 37.58
N ILE A 102 -11.74 -18.77 37.59
CA ILE A 102 -12.64 -18.35 38.69
C ILE A 102 -13.57 -17.24 38.16
N THR A 103 -14.78 -17.19 38.72
CA THR A 103 -15.85 -16.17 38.55
C THR A 103 -16.86 -16.39 37.42
N GLU A 104 -17.43 -17.60 37.35
CA GLU A 104 -18.84 -17.75 36.98
C GLU A 104 -19.52 -18.58 38.08
N THR A 105 -20.01 -17.90 39.12
CA THR A 105 -21.06 -18.31 40.09
C THR A 105 -21.03 -17.38 41.31
N ALA A 106 -21.81 -16.29 41.26
CA ALA A 106 -22.46 -15.66 42.43
C ALA A 106 -23.12 -14.33 42.01
N GLU A 107 -24.22 -14.38 41.25
CA GLU A 107 -25.32 -13.44 41.49
C GLU A 107 -26.63 -14.02 40.93
N THR A 108 -27.17 -15.01 41.64
CA THR A 108 -28.60 -15.30 41.61
C THR A 108 -29.05 -15.42 43.06
N ALA A 109 -29.81 -14.45 43.55
CA ALA A 109 -31.16 -14.68 44.09
C ALA A 109 -31.64 -13.49 44.93
N GLU A 110 -32.97 -13.33 44.88
CA GLU A 110 -33.87 -12.44 45.61
C GLU A 110 -33.91 -10.99 45.07
N GLU A 111 -35.06 -10.44 44.65
CA GLU A 111 -36.41 -10.68 45.14
C GLU A 111 -37.49 -10.46 44.07
N THR A 112 -38.37 -11.45 44.00
CA THR A 112 -39.69 -11.53 43.38
C THR A 112 -40.60 -10.36 43.79
N THR A 113 -41.42 -9.79 42.88
CA THR A 113 -42.87 -9.60 43.08
C THR A 113 -43.57 -8.93 41.88
N ALA A 114 -44.47 -9.72 41.28
CA ALA A 114 -45.81 -9.37 40.78
C ALA A 114 -45.97 -8.33 39.64
N GLU A 115 -46.19 -8.84 38.42
CA GLU A 115 -47.11 -8.23 37.45
C GLU A 115 -48.35 -9.13 37.34
N THR A 116 -49.45 -8.71 37.97
CA THR A 116 -50.83 -9.08 37.66
C THR A 116 -51.69 -7.88 38.04
N THR A 117 -52.43 -7.31 37.08
CA THR A 117 -53.86 -6.89 37.06
C THR A 117 -53.97 -5.89 35.90
N GLU A 118 -54.46 -6.27 34.71
CA GLU A 118 -55.87 -6.09 34.29
C GLU A 118 -56.53 -4.80 34.80
N GLU A 119 -56.61 -3.78 33.95
CA GLU A 119 -57.84 -3.04 33.62
C GLU A 119 -57.71 -2.36 32.24
#